data_AF-A0A9Q0PMD5-F1
#
_entry.id   AF-A0A9Q0PMD5-F1
#
_cell.length_a   1.000
_cell.length_b   1.000
_cell.length_c   1.000
_cell.angle_alpha   90.00
_cell.angle_beta   90.00
_cell.angle_gamma   90.00
#
_symmetry.space_group_name_H-M   'P 1'
#
loop_
_entity.id
_entity.type
_entity.pdbx_description
1 polymer ?
#
loop_
_entity_poly.entity_id
_entity_poly.type
_entity_poly.pdbx_seq_one_letter_code
_entity_poly.pdbx_strand_id
1 'polypeptide(L)'
;MQIFRKKLTPVDIERGLVLPPDSNLQLLPPFQGTMELPTIVESASGTPLAEPVTIHCSTRSGRPAFTTGWYEIARYVGLTGGDIVSFYQEFSEGAQYRMRVRSAG
;
A
#
# COMPACT_ATOMS: atom_id res chain seq x y z
N MET A 1 2.17 6.63 11.91
CA MET A 1 0.71 6.46 12.12
C MET A 1 0.15 5.54 11.04
N GLN A 2 -0.71 4.58 11.39
CA GLN A 2 -1.30 3.65 10.43
C GLN A 2 -2.41 4.32 9.61
N ILE A 3 -2.36 4.16 8.29
CA ILE A 3 -3.37 4.63 7.35
C ILE A 3 -4.42 3.53 7.17
N PHE A 4 -4.00 2.31 6.88
CA PHE A 4 -4.89 1.15 6.83
C PHE A 4 -4.16 -0.15 7.14
N ARG A 5 -4.95 -1.18 7.46
CA ARG A 5 -4.53 -2.57 7.48
C ARG A 5 -5.57 -3.40 6.74
N LYS A 6 -5.16 -4.24 5.81
CA LYS A 6 -6.08 -5.04 4.98
C LYS A 6 -5.58 -6.46 4.82
N LYS A 7 -6.49 -7.43 4.97
CA LYS A 7 -6.29 -8.80 4.48
C LYS A 7 -6.60 -8.81 2.98
N LEU A 8 -5.62 -9.17 2.17
CA LEU A 8 -5.71 -9.14 0.72
C LEU A 8 -6.67 -10.20 0.22
N THR A 9 -7.42 -9.84 -0.79
CA THR A 9 -8.23 -10.77 -1.59
C THR A 9 -7.53 -11.01 -2.93
N PRO A 10 -7.88 -12.09 -3.67
CA PRO A 10 -7.38 -12.26 -5.04
C PRO A 10 -7.65 -11.04 -5.92
N VAL A 11 -8.79 -10.37 -5.72
CA VAL A 11 -9.16 -9.15 -6.44
C VAL A 11 -8.17 -8.01 -6.18
N ASP A 12 -7.64 -7.89 -4.97
CA ASP A 12 -6.64 -6.86 -4.64
C ASP A 12 -5.34 -7.07 -5.41
N ILE A 13 -4.95 -8.32 -5.62
CA ILE A 13 -3.76 -8.68 -6.38
C ILE A 13 -3.98 -8.43 -7.88
N GLU A 14 -5.10 -8.88 -8.42
CA GLU A 14 -5.38 -8.86 -9.86
C GLU A 14 -5.82 -7.49 -10.39
N ARG A 15 -6.56 -6.72 -9.59
CA ARG A 15 -7.24 -5.49 -10.06
C ARG A 15 -6.79 -4.24 -9.31
N GLY A 16 -5.80 -4.35 -8.44
CA GLY A 16 -5.32 -3.25 -7.62
C GLY A 16 -6.02 -3.18 -6.26
N LEU A 17 -5.32 -2.57 -5.31
CA LEU A 17 -5.71 -2.55 -3.91
C LEU A 17 -6.64 -1.38 -3.62
N VAL A 18 -7.93 -1.65 -3.47
CA VAL A 18 -8.90 -0.65 -3.00
C VAL A 18 -8.73 -0.46 -1.49
N LEU A 19 -8.59 0.77 -1.03
CA LEU A 19 -8.39 1.07 0.38
C LEU A 19 -9.64 0.69 1.22
N PRO A 20 -9.47 0.09 2.41
CA PRO A 20 -10.57 -0.18 3.34
C PRO A 20 -11.39 1.08 3.68
N PRO A 21 -12.68 0.95 4.01
CA PRO A 21 -13.54 2.09 4.28
C PRO A 21 -13.16 2.84 5.57
N ASP A 22 -12.51 2.15 6.50
CA ASP A 22 -11.98 2.65 7.77
C ASP A 22 -10.55 3.20 7.65
N SER A 23 -10.04 3.40 6.43
CA SER A 23 -8.71 4.00 6.21
C SER A 23 -8.66 5.44 6.72
N ASN A 24 -7.57 5.82 7.37
CA ASN A 24 -7.33 7.19 7.80
C ASN A 24 -6.82 8.06 6.63
N LEU A 25 -7.75 8.47 5.76
CA LEU A 25 -7.43 9.21 4.52
C LEU A 25 -6.87 10.62 4.78
N GLN A 26 -7.00 11.18 5.99
CA GLN A 26 -6.44 12.48 6.33
C GLN A 26 -4.90 12.49 6.33
N LEU A 27 -4.28 11.32 6.43
CA LEU A 27 -2.83 11.14 6.34
C LEU A 27 -2.32 11.09 4.89
N LEU A 28 -3.23 11.04 3.91
CA LEU A 28 -2.90 11.14 2.49
C LEU A 28 -3.06 12.61 2.04
N PRO A 29 -2.17 13.11 1.17
CA PRO A 29 -2.34 14.43 0.56
C PRO A 29 -3.66 14.49 -0.20
N PRO A 30 -4.33 15.65 -0.22
CA PRO A 30 -5.45 15.87 -1.12
C PRO A 30 -5.00 15.69 -2.58
N PHE A 31 -5.81 15.01 -3.39
CA PHE A 31 -5.49 14.81 -4.80
C PHE A 31 -6.75 14.86 -5.68
N GLN A 32 -6.56 15.31 -6.92
CA GLN A 32 -7.53 15.18 -8.00
C GLN A 32 -6.89 14.31 -9.09
N GLY A 33 -7.51 13.17 -9.39
CA GLY A 33 -6.96 12.19 -10.34
C GLY A 33 -6.03 11.17 -9.68
N THR A 34 -4.75 11.21 -10.02
CA THR A 34 -3.72 10.27 -9.54
C THR A 34 -2.68 11.01 -8.71
N MET A 35 -2.30 10.41 -7.57
CA MET A 35 -1.25 10.87 -6.68
C MET A 35 -0.15 9.81 -6.59
N GLU A 36 1.09 10.25 -6.58
CA GLU A 36 2.25 9.38 -6.43
C GLU A 36 2.70 9.33 -4.97
N LEU A 37 2.93 8.13 -4.46
CA LEU A 37 3.33 7.86 -3.08
C LEU A 37 4.62 7.02 -3.07
N PRO A 38 5.81 7.65 -3.01
CA PRO A 38 7.06 6.93 -2.81
C PRO A 38 7.01 6.14 -1.51
N THR A 39 7.11 4.81 -1.58
CA THR A 39 6.84 3.91 -0.47
C THR A 39 8.00 2.96 -0.23
N ILE A 40 8.51 2.93 1.00
CA ILE A 40 9.46 1.89 1.43
C ILE A 40 8.65 0.64 1.80
N VAL A 41 8.99 -0.49 1.21
CA VAL A 41 8.24 -1.73 1.39
C VAL A 41 9.08 -2.71 2.19
N GLU A 42 8.56 -3.17 3.31
CA GLU A 42 9.13 -4.19 4.17
C GLU A 42 8.42 -5.51 3.90
N SER A 43 9.18 -6.50 3.43
CA SER A 43 8.68 -7.85 3.20
C SER A 43 8.30 -8.54 4.52
N ALA A 44 7.69 -9.72 4.43
CA ALA A 44 7.35 -10.52 5.60
C ALA A 44 8.57 -10.92 6.46
N SER A 45 9.77 -10.97 5.88
CA SER A 45 11.03 -11.22 6.62
C SER A 45 11.55 -9.98 7.36
N GLY A 46 10.85 -8.85 7.27
CA GLY A 46 11.27 -7.57 7.85
C GLY A 46 12.39 -6.88 7.06
N THR A 47 12.78 -7.43 5.90
CA THR A 47 13.80 -6.83 5.05
C THR A 47 13.15 -5.80 4.13
N PRO A 48 13.57 -4.53 4.15
CA PRO A 48 13.08 -3.54 3.20
C PRO A 48 13.56 -3.88 1.77
N LEU A 49 12.76 -3.54 0.78
CA LEU A 49 13.21 -3.50 -0.62
C LEU A 49 14.37 -2.51 -0.76
N ALA A 50 15.28 -2.82 -1.68
CA ALA A 50 16.48 -2.02 -1.93
C ALA A 50 16.14 -0.58 -2.35
N GLU A 51 15.06 -0.40 -3.11
CA GLU A 51 14.58 0.90 -3.56
C GLU A 51 13.11 1.09 -3.18
N PRO A 52 12.69 2.33 -2.85
CA PRO A 52 11.27 2.66 -2.69
C PRO A 52 10.50 2.41 -3.98
N VAL A 53 9.26 1.95 -3.86
CA VAL A 53 8.34 1.78 -4.99
C VAL A 53 7.34 2.93 -5.00
N THR A 54 7.18 3.58 -6.16
CA THR A 54 6.20 4.66 -6.33
C THR A 54 4.81 4.09 -6.55
N ILE A 55 3.94 4.20 -5.52
CA ILE A 55 2.56 3.74 -5.60
C ILE A 55 1.69 4.84 -6.19
N HIS A 56 0.95 4.54 -7.25
CA HIS A 56 -0.10 5.41 -7.77
C HIS A 56 -1.41 5.17 -7.01
N CYS A 57 -1.86 6.20 -6.30
CA CYS A 57 -3.16 6.27 -5.67
C CYS A 57 -4.13 7.06 -6.55
N SER A 58 -5.24 6.46 -6.94
CA SER A 58 -6.30 7.13 -7.70
C SER A 58 -7.68 6.73 -7.19
N THR A 59 -8.72 7.44 -7.64
CA THR A 59 -10.10 7.12 -7.24
C THR A 59 -10.70 6.07 -8.19
N ARG A 60 -11.18 4.96 -7.63
CA ARG A 60 -11.93 3.92 -8.32
C ARG A 60 -13.31 3.75 -7.68
N SER A 61 -14.37 3.95 -8.45
CA SER A 61 -15.77 3.87 -7.96
C SER A 61 -16.00 4.69 -6.68
N GLY A 62 -15.41 5.90 -6.62
CA GLY A 62 -15.51 6.81 -5.47
C GLY A 62 -14.59 6.48 -4.30
N ARG A 63 -13.68 5.50 -4.41
CA ARG A 63 -12.78 5.08 -3.33
C ARG A 63 -11.31 5.13 -3.75
N PRO A 64 -10.39 5.56 -2.89
CA PRO A 64 -8.95 5.48 -3.18
C PRO A 64 -8.50 4.05 -3.44
N ALA A 65 -7.64 3.87 -4.43
CA ALA A 65 -7.09 2.59 -4.81
C ALA A 65 -5.63 2.73 -5.25
N PHE A 66 -4.80 1.77 -4.87
CA PHE A 66 -3.41 1.65 -5.30
C PHE A 66 -3.30 0.77 -6.55
N THR A 67 -2.53 1.23 -7.53
CA THR A 67 -2.44 0.59 -8.86
C THR A 67 -1.00 0.29 -9.29
N THR A 68 -0.34 1.10 -10.14
CA THR A 68 0.94 0.76 -10.80
C THR A 68 2.00 0.19 -9.86
N GLY A 69 2.48 0.96 -8.88
CA GLY A 69 3.46 0.47 -7.91
C GLY A 69 2.95 -0.63 -6.99
N TRP A 70 1.63 -0.78 -6.83
CA TRP A 70 1.07 -1.90 -6.07
C TRP A 70 1.27 -3.25 -6.78
N TYR A 71 1.09 -3.31 -8.11
CA TYR A 71 1.31 -4.55 -8.85
C TYR A 71 2.77 -5.00 -8.80
N GLU A 72 3.70 -4.05 -8.85
CA GLU A 72 5.14 -4.32 -8.70
C GLU A 72 5.45 -4.92 -7.33
N ILE A 73 4.91 -4.33 -6.26
CA ILE A 73 5.05 -4.84 -4.89
C ILE A 73 4.47 -6.25 -4.78
N ALA A 74 3.24 -6.45 -5.25
CA ALA A 74 2.58 -7.74 -5.17
C ALA A 74 3.37 -8.84 -5.89
N ARG A 75 3.92 -8.52 -7.07
CA ARG A 75 4.76 -9.45 -7.84
C ARG A 75 6.11 -9.70 -7.17
N TYR A 76 6.80 -8.66 -6.72
CA TYR A 76 8.16 -8.78 -6.19
C TYR A 76 8.19 -9.50 -4.84
N VAL A 77 7.23 -9.17 -3.96
CA VAL A 77 7.12 -9.79 -2.63
C VAL A 77 6.42 -11.16 -2.69
N GLY A 78 5.76 -11.48 -3.80
CA GLY A 78 5.01 -12.72 -3.96
C GLY A 78 3.72 -12.75 -3.14
N LEU A 79 3.01 -11.62 -3.08
CA LEU A 79 1.76 -11.49 -2.33
C LEU A 79 0.65 -12.35 -2.92
N THR A 80 -0.14 -12.95 -2.04
CA THR A 80 -1.29 -13.77 -2.39
C THR A 80 -2.55 -13.31 -1.65
N GLY A 81 -3.70 -13.77 -2.13
CA GLY A 81 -4.95 -13.61 -1.40
C GLY A 81 -4.86 -14.34 -0.06
N GLY A 82 -5.04 -13.60 1.04
CA GLY A 82 -4.84 -14.10 2.39
C GLY A 82 -3.83 -13.28 3.20
N ASP A 83 -2.79 -12.76 2.54
CA ASP A 83 -1.75 -11.96 3.18
C ASP A 83 -2.29 -10.67 3.76
N ILE A 84 -1.55 -10.07 4.69
CA ILE A 84 -1.95 -8.85 5.37
C ILE A 84 -0.95 -7.74 5.06
N VAL A 85 -1.47 -6.63 4.57
CA VAL A 85 -0.69 -5.42 4.33
C VAL A 85 -1.12 -4.33 5.30
N SER A 86 -0.14 -3.70 5.94
CA SER A 86 -0.30 -2.47 6.72
C SER A 86 0.43 -1.33 6.01
N PHE A 87 -0.29 -0.23 5.77
CA PHE A 87 0.28 0.98 5.19
C PHE A 87 0.25 2.11 6.22
N TYR A 88 1.37 2.83 6.35
CA TYR A 88 1.54 3.83 7.39
C TYR A 88 2.47 4.96 6.94
N GLN A 89 2.35 6.09 7.61
CA GLN A 89 3.21 7.25 7.44
C GLN A 89 4.12 7.38 8.67
N GLU A 90 5.43 7.42 8.47
CA GLU A 90 6.40 7.77 9.50
C GLU A 90 6.72 9.27 9.44
N PHE A 91 6.98 9.87 10.60
CA PHE A 91 7.25 11.31 10.75
C PHE A 91 8.65 11.61 11.28
N SER A 92 9.45 10.58 11.55
CA SER A 92 10.73 10.69 12.27
C SER A 92 11.78 11.53 11.52
N GLU A 93 11.76 11.55 10.19
CA GLU A 93 12.72 12.31 9.36
C GLU A 93 12.03 12.90 8.11
N GLY A 94 10.82 13.43 8.30
CA GLY A 94 9.92 13.81 7.21
C GLY A 94 8.81 12.77 6.99
N ALA A 95 7.77 13.17 6.27
CA ALA A 95 6.62 12.32 5.99
C ALA A 95 7.00 11.24 4.97
N GLN A 96 7.34 10.04 5.43
CA GLN A 96 7.71 8.90 4.58
C GLN A 96 6.64 7.81 4.66
N TYR A 97 6.18 7.33 3.50
CA TYR A 97 5.26 6.18 3.47
C TYR A 97 6.02 4.87 3.57
N ARG A 98 5.42 3.95 4.31
CA ARG A 98 5.90 2.58 4.43
C ARG A 98 4.76 1.57 4.32
N MET A 99 5.11 0.41 3.78
CA MET A 99 4.24 -0.74 3.66
C MET A 99 4.88 -1.95 4.33
N ARG A 100 4.16 -2.59 5.25
CA ARG A 100 4.56 -3.84 5.89
C ARG A 100 3.69 -4.98 5.41
N VAL A 101 4.34 -6.06 5.00
CA VAL A 101 3.69 -7.30 4.61
C VAL A 101 3.78 -8.31 5.74
N ARG A 102 2.71 -9.07 5.96
CA ARG A 102 2.69 -10.27 6.80
C ARG A 102 2.01 -11.40 6.03
N SER A 103 2.71 -12.52 5.90
CA SER A 103 2.12 -13.71 5.27
C SER A 103 1.01 -14.27 6.14
N ALA A 104 -0.09 -14.70 5.51
CA ALA A 104 -0.99 -15.66 6.16
C ALA A 104 -0.29 -17.01 6.10
N GLY A 105 0.21 -17.47 7.26
CA GLY A 105 0.92 -18.75 7.37
C GLY A 105 0.10 -19.97 6.95
#